data_AF-A0A1G0H451-F1
#
_entry.id   AF-A0A1G0H451-F1
#
_cell.length_a   1.000
_cell.length_b   1.000
_cell.length_c   1.000
_cell.angle_alpha   90.00
_cell.angle_beta   90.00
_cell.angle_gamma   90.00
#
_symmetry.space_group_name_H-M   'P 1'
#
loop_
_entity.id
_entity.type
_entity.pdbx_description
1 polymer ?
#
loop_
_entity_poly.entity_id
_entity_poly.type
_entity_poly.pdbx_seq_one_letter_code
_entity_poly.pdbx_strand_id
1 'polypeptide(L)'
;MARTNRPKLQIKLEIDTNPPEGSRYELKYLDFPLPYSVQTQDLPSLFASKCHALLCRNHIKGRDWYDFLWYVSRKTLINFSLLSSAIDQAGPWAGKHEKVTPKWLIKELRIKINSIDWDVAKKDVSRFLRPRELSTLDLWAKVFFESRVDKLSEYIKDREINET
;
A
#
# COMPACT_ATOMS: atom_id res chain seq x y z
N MET A 1 32.39 17.83 -28.27
CA MET A 1 31.17 17.00 -28.18
C MET A 1 30.89 16.70 -26.71
N ALA A 2 29.80 17.21 -26.15
CA ALA A 2 29.43 16.95 -24.75
C ALA A 2 28.91 15.52 -24.62
N ARG A 3 29.57 14.69 -23.80
CA ARG A 3 29.05 13.38 -23.39
C ARG A 3 27.78 13.62 -22.58
N THR A 4 26.62 13.32 -23.15
CA THR A 4 25.37 13.24 -22.39
C THR A 4 25.51 12.09 -21.40
N ASN A 5 25.71 12.43 -20.14
CA ASN A 5 25.83 11.47 -19.05
C ASN A 5 24.44 10.87 -18.81
N ARG A 6 24.05 9.85 -19.59
CA ARG A 6 22.77 9.16 -19.39
C ARG A 6 22.77 8.55 -17.99
N PRO A 7 21.76 8.82 -17.15
CA PRO A 7 21.70 8.21 -15.83
C PRO A 7 21.68 6.68 -15.98
N LYS A 8 22.52 6.00 -15.19
CA LYS A 8 22.57 4.54 -15.16
C LYS A 8 21.21 4.01 -14.68
N LEU A 9 20.51 3.27 -15.54
CA LEU A 9 19.29 2.57 -15.16
C LEU A 9 19.67 1.21 -14.57
N GLN A 10 19.29 0.97 -13.32
CA GLN A 10 19.40 -0.34 -12.67
C GLN A 10 18.00 -0.91 -12.47
N ILE A 11 17.77 -2.13 -12.95
CA ILE A 11 16.50 -2.85 -12.79
C ILE A 11 16.72 -3.94 -11.74
N LYS A 12 15.92 -3.93 -10.67
CA LYS A 12 15.91 -4.98 -9.64
C LYS A 12 14.71 -5.88 -9.90
N LEU A 13 14.96 -7.17 -10.10
CA LEU A 13 13.93 -8.21 -10.20
C LEU A 13 13.90 -8.99 -8.88
N GLU A 14 12.72 -9.10 -8.29
CA GLU A 14 12.46 -9.88 -7.08
C GLU A 14 11.40 -10.92 -7.40
N ILE A 15 11.60 -12.16 -6.93
CA ILE A 15 10.65 -13.26 -7.11
C ILE A 15 10.30 -13.78 -5.72
N ASP A 16 9.02 -13.72 -5.37
CA ASP A 16 8.50 -14.39 -4.18
C ASP A 16 8.18 -15.84 -4.53
N THR A 17 8.81 -16.77 -3.83
CA THR A 17 8.64 -18.22 -4.04
C THR A 17 7.69 -18.86 -3.03
N ASN A 18 7.22 -18.09 -2.05
CA ASN A 18 6.24 -18.53 -1.07
C ASN A 18 5.21 -17.41 -0.80
N PRO A 19 4.43 -17.00 -1.82
CA PRO A 19 3.48 -15.92 -1.66
C PRO A 19 2.30 -16.33 -0.78
N PRO A 20 1.74 -15.40 0.02
CA PRO A 20 0.54 -15.68 0.79
C PRO A 20 -0.66 -16.00 -0.10
N GLU A 21 -1.50 -16.93 0.36
CA GLU A 21 -2.69 -17.34 -0.35
C GLU A 21 -3.77 -16.24 -0.43
N GLY A 22 -4.70 -16.39 -1.37
CA GLY A 22 -5.87 -15.50 -1.49
C GLY A 22 -5.70 -14.34 -2.47
N SER A 23 -4.52 -14.19 -3.09
CA SER A 23 -4.29 -13.21 -4.15
C SER A 23 -5.18 -13.46 -5.36
N ARG A 24 -5.75 -12.39 -5.92
CA ARG A 24 -6.49 -12.41 -7.18
C ARG A 24 -5.70 -11.69 -8.26
N TYR A 25 -5.96 -12.05 -9.51
CA TYR A 25 -5.23 -11.56 -10.66
C TYR A 25 -6.17 -11.11 -11.77
N GLU A 26 -5.68 -10.22 -12.61
CA GLU A 26 -6.34 -9.76 -13.82
C GLU A 26 -5.36 -9.80 -15.00
N LEU A 27 -5.88 -10.08 -16.19
CA LEU A 27 -5.12 -10.00 -17.43
C LEU A 27 -5.28 -8.61 -18.04
N LYS A 28 -4.16 -7.92 -18.28
CA LYS A 28 -4.13 -6.64 -19.00
C LYS A 28 -3.50 -6.85 -20.36
N TYR A 29 -4.02 -6.14 -21.36
CA TYR A 29 -3.41 -6.05 -22.69
C TYR A 29 -2.78 -4.67 -22.84
N LEU A 30 -1.57 -4.62 -23.38
CA LEU A 30 -0.78 -3.39 -23.60
C LEU A 30 -0.26 -3.38 -25.04
N ASP A 31 -0.25 -2.20 -25.67
CA ASP A 31 0.06 -2.06 -27.09
C ASP A 31 1.52 -1.66 -27.38
N PHE A 32 2.26 -1.17 -26.39
CA PHE A 32 3.64 -0.68 -26.55
C PHE A 32 4.64 -1.53 -25.75
N PRO A 33 5.78 -1.93 -26.36
CA PRO A 33 6.25 -1.60 -27.71
C PRO A 33 5.62 -2.42 -28.85
N LEU A 34 4.96 -3.51 -28.52
CA LEU A 34 4.12 -4.35 -29.40
C LEU A 34 2.93 -4.83 -28.56
N PRO A 35 1.83 -5.36 -29.17
CA PRO A 35 0.76 -5.96 -28.39
C PRO A 35 1.22 -7.16 -27.56
N TYR A 36 1.01 -7.13 -26.25
CA TYR A 36 1.20 -8.27 -25.34
C TYR A 36 0.18 -8.25 -24.22
N SER A 37 0.05 -9.39 -23.54
CA SER A 37 -0.69 -9.48 -22.29
C SER A 37 0.25 -9.62 -21.10
N VAL A 38 -0.19 -9.10 -19.96
CA VAL A 38 0.48 -9.26 -18.67
C VAL A 38 -0.55 -9.60 -17.61
N GLN A 39 -0.28 -10.65 -16.84
CA GLN A 39 -1.06 -10.98 -15.67
C GLN A 39 -0.55 -10.15 -14.49
N THR A 40 -1.42 -9.34 -13.90
CA THR A 40 -1.11 -8.52 -12.74
C THR A 40 -2.00 -8.91 -11.58
N GLN A 41 -1.53 -8.67 -10.35
CA GLN A 41 -2.39 -8.75 -9.19
C GLN A 41 -3.50 -7.68 -9.30
N ASP A 42 -4.72 -8.03 -8.89
CA ASP A 42 -5.85 -7.09 -8.96
C ASP A 42 -5.71 -5.98 -7.90
N LEU A 43 -6.46 -4.90 -8.09
CA LEU A 43 -6.31 -3.70 -7.26
C LEU A 43 -6.58 -3.95 -5.75
N PRO A 44 -7.62 -4.74 -5.36
CA PRO A 44 -7.84 -5.08 -3.95
C PRO A 44 -6.74 -5.93 -3.33
N SER A 45 -6.14 -6.84 -4.08
CA SER A 45 -5.05 -7.68 -3.59
C SER A 45 -3.73 -6.88 -3.50
N LEU A 46 -3.47 -5.96 -4.44
CA LEU A 46 -2.37 -5.01 -4.33
C LEU A 46 -2.51 -4.12 -3.08
N PHE A 47 -3.73 -3.66 -2.77
CA PHE A 47 -3.97 -2.86 -1.59
C PHE A 47 -3.78 -3.66 -0.29
N ALA A 48 -4.21 -4.92 -0.25
CA ALA A 48 -3.94 -5.83 0.87
C ALA A 48 -2.44 -5.98 1.14
N SER A 49 -1.62 -6.20 0.08
CA SER A 49 -0.16 -6.25 0.20
C SER A 49 0.44 -4.96 0.75
N LYS A 50 -0.15 -3.79 0.41
CA LYS A 50 0.26 -2.50 0.99
C LYS A 50 -0.12 -2.37 2.45
N CYS A 51 -1.33 -2.77 2.85
CA CYS A 51 -1.73 -2.80 4.26
C CYS A 51 -0.79 -3.69 5.08
N HIS A 52 -0.43 -4.88 4.58
CA HIS A 52 0.57 -5.73 5.23
C HIS A 52 1.91 -5.01 5.39
N ALA A 53 2.43 -4.39 4.33
CA ALA A 53 3.70 -3.65 4.40
C ALA A 53 3.68 -2.51 5.43
N LEU A 54 2.57 -1.76 5.53
CA LEU A 54 2.42 -0.67 6.52
C LEU A 54 2.49 -1.19 7.96
N LEU A 55 1.86 -2.33 8.23
CA LEU A 55 1.78 -2.89 9.58
C LEU A 55 3.08 -3.63 9.96
N CYS A 56 3.62 -4.43 9.04
CA CYS A 56 4.64 -5.45 9.33
C CYS A 56 6.08 -5.02 9.08
N ARG A 57 6.35 -3.88 8.40
CA ARG A 57 7.73 -3.39 8.26
C ARG A 57 8.29 -2.89 9.60
N ASN A 58 9.56 -3.26 9.84
CA ASN A 58 10.35 -2.81 11.00
C ASN A 58 10.94 -1.40 10.84
N HIS A 59 10.80 -0.79 9.67
CA HIS A 59 11.27 0.57 9.38
C HIS A 59 10.19 1.39 8.68
N ILE A 60 10.25 2.71 8.84
CA ILE A 60 9.34 3.64 8.18
C ILE A 60 9.70 3.74 6.71
N LYS A 61 8.71 3.59 5.83
CA LYS A 61 8.84 3.76 4.38
C LYS A 61 7.74 4.69 3.89
N GLY A 62 8.08 5.96 3.69
CA GLY A 62 7.15 7.01 3.30
C GLY A 62 6.39 6.70 2.02
N ARG A 63 7.02 6.01 1.05
CA ARG A 63 6.34 5.57 -0.18
C ARG A 63 5.13 4.67 0.05
N ASP A 64 5.17 3.77 1.03
CA ASP A 64 4.02 2.90 1.31
C ASP A 64 2.83 3.72 1.85
N TRP A 65 3.11 4.79 2.61
CA TRP A 65 2.09 5.74 3.05
C TRP A 65 1.54 6.61 1.92
N TYR A 66 2.37 6.97 0.93
CA TYR A 66 1.90 7.63 -0.28
C TYR A 66 0.93 6.75 -1.06
N ASP A 67 1.26 5.47 -1.24
CA ASP A 67 0.38 4.50 -1.90
C ASP A 67 -0.93 4.33 -1.12
N PHE A 68 -0.88 4.28 0.22
CA PHE A 68 -2.08 4.28 1.07
C PHE A 68 -3.01 5.47 0.77
N LEU A 69 -2.48 6.69 0.68
CA LEU A 69 -3.26 7.87 0.29
C LEU A 69 -3.94 7.68 -1.06
N TRP A 70 -3.19 7.12 -2.04
CA TRP A 70 -3.69 6.87 -3.39
C TRP A 70 -4.87 5.87 -3.38
N TYR A 71 -4.72 4.72 -2.71
CA TYR A 71 -5.77 3.71 -2.59
C TYR A 71 -7.03 4.25 -1.89
N VAL A 72 -6.85 4.94 -0.76
CA VAL A 72 -7.96 5.54 0.00
C VAL A 72 -8.65 6.65 -0.79
N SER A 73 -7.92 7.43 -1.58
CA SER A 73 -8.51 8.48 -2.42
C SER A 73 -9.50 7.91 -3.44
N ARG A 74 -9.21 6.71 -3.95
CA ARG A 74 -9.99 5.97 -4.95
C ARG A 74 -11.07 5.07 -4.36
N LYS A 75 -11.24 5.05 -3.03
CA LYS A 75 -12.15 4.14 -2.32
C LYS A 75 -11.91 2.66 -2.70
N THR A 76 -10.65 2.28 -2.88
CA THR A 76 -10.30 0.89 -3.25
C THR A 76 -10.61 -0.06 -2.10
N LEU A 77 -11.24 -1.20 -2.43
CA LEU A 77 -11.52 -2.28 -1.48
C LEU A 77 -10.26 -3.08 -1.14
N ILE A 78 -10.27 -3.77 -0.01
CA ILE A 78 -9.14 -4.58 0.44
C ILE A 78 -9.53 -6.05 0.31
N ASN A 79 -8.64 -6.85 -0.28
CA ASN A 79 -8.76 -8.30 -0.22
C ASN A 79 -8.36 -8.80 1.18
N PHE A 80 -9.34 -8.93 2.08
CA PHE A 80 -9.10 -9.37 3.46
C PHE A 80 -8.65 -10.84 3.57
N SER A 81 -9.02 -11.69 2.60
CA SER A 81 -8.51 -13.07 2.56
C SER A 81 -6.99 -13.08 2.40
N LEU A 82 -6.48 -12.37 1.39
CA LEU A 82 -5.05 -12.20 1.19
C LEU A 82 -4.35 -11.53 2.38
N LEU A 83 -4.94 -10.44 2.91
CA LEU A 83 -4.35 -9.75 4.05
C LEU A 83 -4.24 -10.68 5.27
N SER A 84 -5.27 -11.49 5.52
CA SER A 84 -5.26 -12.46 6.63
C SER A 84 -4.14 -13.47 6.48
N SER A 85 -4.01 -14.10 5.30
CA SER A 85 -2.93 -15.03 5.01
C SER A 85 -1.54 -14.39 5.16
N ALA A 86 -1.37 -13.16 4.67
CA ALA A 86 -0.09 -12.45 4.76
C ALA A 86 0.30 -12.10 6.21
N ILE A 87 -0.67 -11.68 7.03
CA ILE A 87 -0.46 -11.36 8.46
C ILE A 87 -0.08 -12.61 9.25
N ASP A 88 -0.72 -13.75 8.96
CA ASP A 88 -0.41 -15.02 9.62
C ASP A 88 0.93 -15.61 9.16
N GLN A 89 1.31 -15.38 7.90
CA GLN A 89 2.57 -15.87 7.34
C GLN A 89 3.79 -15.08 7.83
N ALA A 90 3.70 -13.75 7.95
CA ALA A 90 4.87 -12.91 8.24
C ALA A 90 4.53 -11.60 8.97
N GLY A 91 5.45 -11.19 9.85
CA GLY A 91 5.37 -9.96 10.63
C GLY A 91 5.12 -10.20 12.12
N PRO A 92 4.72 -9.16 12.88
CA PRO A 92 4.56 -9.24 14.33
C PRO A 92 3.48 -10.24 14.82
N TRP A 93 2.60 -10.67 13.92
CA TRP A 93 1.49 -11.58 14.20
C TRP A 93 1.64 -12.96 13.56
N ALA A 94 2.81 -13.28 12.99
CA ALA A 94 3.02 -14.56 12.34
C ALA A 94 2.69 -15.75 13.27
N GLY A 95 1.87 -16.69 12.79
CA GLY A 95 1.41 -17.86 13.52
C GLY A 95 0.47 -17.60 14.70
N LYS A 96 -0.05 -16.37 14.87
CA LYS A 96 -0.99 -16.02 15.95
C LYS A 96 -2.44 -16.20 15.56
N HIS A 97 -2.74 -16.43 14.26
CA HIS A 97 -4.09 -16.62 13.75
C HIS A 97 -5.05 -15.49 14.15
N GLU A 98 -4.57 -14.24 14.02
CA GLU A 98 -5.37 -13.05 14.31
C GLU A 98 -6.62 -12.99 13.45
N LYS A 99 -7.74 -12.55 14.03
CA LYS A 99 -8.98 -12.33 13.27
C LYS A 99 -8.90 -11.01 12.50
N VAL A 100 -8.32 -11.06 11.30
CA VAL A 100 -8.12 -9.90 10.42
C VAL A 100 -9.46 -9.43 9.82
N THR A 101 -10.09 -8.50 10.52
CA THR A 101 -11.35 -7.84 10.12
C THR A 101 -11.11 -6.37 9.74
N PRO A 102 -12.07 -5.69 9.08
CA PRO A 102 -12.00 -4.24 8.90
C PRO A 102 -11.76 -3.49 10.21
N LYS A 103 -12.48 -3.85 11.28
CA LYS A 103 -12.31 -3.23 12.61
C LYS A 103 -10.88 -3.43 13.15
N TRP A 104 -10.32 -4.63 12.98
CA TRP A 104 -8.95 -4.93 13.38
C TRP A 104 -7.96 -4.06 12.59
N LEU A 105 -8.10 -4.00 11.26
CA LEU A 105 -7.21 -3.21 10.40
C LEU A 105 -7.23 -1.72 10.76
N ILE A 106 -8.41 -1.14 10.95
CA ILE A 106 -8.57 0.27 11.34
C ILE A 106 -7.86 0.56 12.67
N LYS A 107 -8.01 -0.34 13.65
CA LYS A 107 -7.33 -0.22 14.95
C LYS A 107 -5.81 -0.26 14.78
N GLU A 108 -5.27 -1.26 14.09
CA GLU A 108 -3.82 -1.44 13.95
C GLU A 108 -3.18 -0.33 13.08
N LEU A 109 -3.88 0.17 12.05
CA LEU A 109 -3.44 1.34 11.29
C LEU A 109 -3.34 2.59 12.18
N ARG A 110 -4.33 2.84 13.04
CA ARG A 110 -4.29 3.97 13.99
C ARG A 110 -3.10 3.83 14.94
N ILE A 111 -2.87 2.65 15.52
CA ILE A 111 -1.71 2.39 16.38
C ILE A 111 -0.41 2.68 15.61
N LYS A 112 -0.28 2.19 14.38
CA LYS A 112 0.92 2.42 13.55
C LYS A 112 1.12 3.91 13.25
N ILE A 113 0.08 4.62 12.80
CA ILE A 113 0.11 6.07 12.52
C ILE A 113 0.58 6.88 13.72
N ASN A 114 0.15 6.48 14.92
CA ASN A 114 0.53 7.12 16.18
C ASN A 114 2.00 6.89 16.57
N SER A 115 2.61 5.80 16.09
CA SER A 115 4.01 5.45 16.38
C SER A 115 5.04 6.05 15.42
N ILE A 116 4.58 6.66 14.31
CA ILE A 116 5.45 7.09 13.22
C ILE A 116 6.03 8.48 13.47
N ASP A 117 7.34 8.60 13.26
CA ASP A 117 7.99 9.88 12.97
C ASP A 117 7.69 10.29 11.51
N TRP A 118 6.78 11.25 11.37
CA TRP A 118 6.31 11.70 10.06
C TRP A 118 7.38 12.50 9.28
N ASP A 119 8.37 13.09 9.94
CA ASP A 119 9.44 13.80 9.24
C ASP A 119 10.40 12.82 8.56
N VAL A 120 10.62 11.65 9.17
CA VAL A 120 11.31 10.53 8.50
C VAL A 120 10.53 10.02 7.30
N ALA A 121 9.21 9.86 7.43
CA ALA A 121 8.36 9.43 6.32
C ALA A 121 8.39 10.43 5.14
N LYS A 122 8.27 11.74 5.41
CA LYS A 122 8.39 12.81 4.41
C LYS A 122 9.72 12.74 3.66
N LYS A 123 10.83 12.58 4.39
CA LYS A 123 12.19 12.50 3.81
C LYS A 123 12.37 11.28 2.91
N ASP A 124 11.76 10.13 3.24
CA ASP A 124 11.82 8.94 2.37
C ASP A 124 11.14 9.22 1.02
N VAL A 125 9.95 9.80 1.04
CA VAL A 125 9.12 9.97 -0.18
C VAL A 125 9.49 11.19 -1.01
N SER A 126 9.99 12.27 -0.40
CA SER A 126 10.19 13.58 -1.07
C SER A 126 10.99 13.50 -2.37
N ARG A 127 12.04 12.67 -2.41
CA ARG A 127 12.90 12.47 -3.59
C ARG A 127 12.18 11.88 -4.81
N PHE A 128 10.99 11.31 -4.61
CA PHE A 128 10.19 10.68 -5.67
C PHE A 128 9.04 11.56 -6.15
N LEU A 129 8.77 12.67 -5.46
CA LEU A 129 7.66 13.56 -5.78
C LEU A 129 8.06 14.61 -6.81
N ARG A 130 7.10 15.00 -7.65
CA ARG A 130 7.27 16.14 -8.55
C ARG A 130 7.31 17.45 -7.71
N PRO A 131 7.92 18.54 -8.21
CA PRO A 131 7.98 19.80 -7.47
C PRO A 131 6.63 20.30 -6.96
N ARG A 132 5.57 20.15 -7.77
CA ARG A 132 4.19 20.53 -7.40
C ARG A 132 3.56 19.67 -6.30
N GLU A 133 4.07 18.46 -6.07
CA GLU A 133 3.57 17.50 -5.08
C GLU A 133 4.31 17.65 -3.75
N LEU A 134 5.48 18.30 -3.72
CA LEU A 134 6.28 18.46 -2.50
C LEU A 134 5.52 19.22 -1.40
N SER A 135 4.75 20.25 -1.75
CA SER A 135 3.94 21.00 -0.77
C SER A 135 2.86 20.15 -0.11
N THR A 136 2.45 19.03 -0.72
CA THR A 136 1.49 18.11 -0.08
C THR A 136 2.08 17.42 1.15
N LEU A 137 3.41 17.36 1.28
CA LEU A 137 4.09 16.82 2.45
C LEU A 137 3.91 17.69 3.70
N ASP A 138 3.52 18.95 3.56
CA ASP A 138 3.23 19.81 4.71
C ASP A 138 2.00 19.31 5.49
N LEU A 139 1.10 18.59 4.82
CA LEU A 139 -0.05 17.94 5.44
C LEU A 139 0.31 16.62 6.13
N TRP A 140 1.50 16.06 5.90
CA TRP A 140 1.86 14.74 6.43
C TRP A 140 2.12 14.81 7.93
N ALA A 141 1.07 14.56 8.69
CA ALA A 141 1.08 14.46 10.13
C ALA A 141 0.05 13.42 10.56
N LYS A 142 0.15 12.98 11.82
CA LYS A 142 -0.77 12.03 12.45
C LYS A 142 -2.24 12.35 12.13
N VAL A 143 -2.68 13.59 12.38
CA VAL A 143 -4.08 14.03 12.19
C VAL A 143 -4.56 13.80 10.75
N PHE A 144 -3.72 14.07 9.76
CA PHE A 144 -4.07 13.87 8.37
C PHE A 144 -4.25 12.38 8.03
N PHE A 145 -3.34 11.52 8.49
CA PHE A 145 -3.44 10.09 8.23
C PHE A 145 -4.56 9.41 9.02
N GLU A 146 -4.86 9.87 10.25
CA GLU A 146 -6.06 9.44 10.98
C GLU A 146 -7.33 9.77 10.20
N SER A 147 -7.41 10.98 9.66
CA SER A 147 -8.49 11.40 8.75
C SER A 147 -8.63 10.51 7.50
N ARG A 148 -7.52 9.93 6.99
CA ARG A 148 -7.59 8.97 5.87
C ARG A 148 -8.08 7.59 6.32
N VAL A 149 -7.72 7.17 7.53
CA VAL A 149 -8.28 5.96 8.13
C VAL A 149 -9.78 6.11 8.39
N ASP A 150 -10.25 7.29 8.76
CA ASP A 150 -11.69 7.55 8.91
C ASP A 150 -12.43 7.40 7.58
N LYS A 151 -11.89 8.00 6.51
CA LYS A 151 -12.42 7.82 5.15
C LYS A 151 -12.42 6.35 4.72
N LEU A 152 -11.35 5.60 5.02
CA LEU A 152 -11.28 4.15 4.79
C LEU A 152 -12.40 3.41 5.52
N SER A 153 -12.61 3.72 6.80
CA SER A 153 -13.66 3.11 7.60
C SER A 153 -15.06 3.41 7.07
N GLU A 154 -15.30 4.61 6.54
CA GLU A 154 -16.59 5.03 6.00
C GLU A 154 -16.96 4.19 4.78
N TYR A 155 -16.10 4.16 3.76
CA TYR A 155 -16.46 3.46 2.51
C TYR A 155 -16.47 1.94 2.63
N ILE A 156 -15.79 1.35 3.63
CA ILE A 156 -15.92 -0.08 3.92
C ILE A 156 -17.31 -0.37 4.49
N LYS A 157 -17.79 0.44 5.44
CA LYS A 157 -19.12 0.28 6.04
C LYS A 157 -20.23 0.45 5.01
N ASP A 158 -20.12 1.47 4.16
CA ASP A 158 -21.10 1.71 3.09
C ASP A 158 -21.25 0.49 2.18
N ARG A 159 -20.18 -0.28 1.96
CA ARG A 159 -20.21 -1.48 1.11
C ARG A 159 -20.83 -2.67 1.81
N GLU A 160 -20.51 -2.89 3.09
CA GLU A 160 -21.13 -3.97 3.89
C GLU A 160 -22.66 -3.80 3.96
N ILE A 161 -23.15 -2.56 4.07
CA ILE A 161 -24.59 -2.26 4.08
C ILE A 161 -25.25 -2.54 2.72
N ASN A 162 -24.58 -2.24 1.61
CA ASN A 162 -25.14 -2.39 0.26
C ASN A 162 -25.06 -3.82 -0.30
N GLU A 163 -24.36 -4.72 0.38
CA GLU A 163 -24.24 -6.15 0.02
C GLU A 163 -25.10 -7.06 0.92
N THR A 164 -25.86 -6.47 1.85
CA THR A 164 -26.84 -7.15 2.74
C THR A 164 -28.26 -6.81 2.30
#